data_AF-A0A2E0N8C6-F1
#
_entry.id   AF-A0A2E0N8C6-F1
#
_cell.length_a   1.000
_cell.length_b   1.000
_cell.length_c   1.000
_cell.angle_alpha   90.00
_cell.angle_beta   90.00
_cell.angle_gamma   90.00
#
_symmetry.space_group_name_H-M   'P 1'
#
loop_
_entity.id
_entity.type
_entity.pdbx_description
1 polymer ?
#
loop_
_entity_poly.entity_id
_entity_poly.type
_entity_poly.pdbx_seq_one_letter_code
_entity_poly.pdbx_strand_id
1 'polypeptide(L)'
;MTKNCPRSPIFRIFGTMEFMGTGSRWEALTSMRIFVTVIAVLTLSHPLSAQVDNPENWQSVLYADHQLVGKIWSSREQQFISPDNLWPSLISASYLLLGEKHDNPDHHAIQLAVIERLISDGAVSQMTFEMLDSNASEPLSRFLETEFASDAAMQEFLYWDEQGWDWQFYGPLLRAAYDGSVPVTAGNISLETVRAVYGAPTPVAIADIFDAETMAKLNSDIDESHCGMLPESQFPPMVRVQQTRDFTMAKNLRVPDGMAVLLAGNYHVRHDLGVPNYLLAGDVQLERKDIVSLALLEVVADENEPARYLEQFGAQPAYDYIWFTPAVSDEDYCDSLR
;
A
#
# COMPACT_ATOMS: atom_id res chain seq x y z
N MET A 1 11.88 -4.21 36.17
CA MET A 1 11.42 -5.42 35.46
C MET A 1 10.52 -4.95 34.32
N THR A 2 11.15 -4.44 33.26
CA THR A 2 10.47 -4.04 32.03
C THR A 2 10.30 -5.31 31.20
N LYS A 3 9.06 -5.79 31.07
CA LYS A 3 8.76 -6.86 30.12
C LYS A 3 8.95 -6.27 28.73
N ASN A 4 9.86 -6.86 27.95
CA ASN A 4 9.97 -6.58 26.52
C ASN A 4 8.61 -6.88 25.89
N CYS A 5 7.89 -5.83 25.48
CA CYS A 5 6.79 -5.98 24.53
C CYS A 5 7.43 -6.36 23.19
N PRO A 6 7.00 -7.44 22.51
CA PRO A 6 7.44 -7.69 21.15
C PRO A 6 7.04 -6.49 20.29
N ARG A 7 7.99 -5.96 19.50
CA ARG A 7 7.74 -4.89 18.52
C ARG A 7 6.64 -5.33 17.56
N SER A 8 5.81 -4.40 17.14
CA SER A 8 4.75 -4.69 16.17
C SER A 8 5.37 -5.23 14.87
N PRO A 9 4.78 -6.27 14.25
CA PRO A 9 5.29 -6.84 13.00
C PRO A 9 5.23 -5.85 11.83
N ILE A 10 4.43 -4.77 11.92
CA ILE A 10 4.29 -3.74 10.88
C ILE A 10 5.44 -2.74 10.92
N PHE A 11 5.99 -2.42 12.10
CA PHE A 11 7.01 -1.37 12.26
C PHE A 11 8.44 -1.83 11.94
N ARG A 12 8.62 -2.93 11.22
CA ARG A 12 9.90 -3.29 10.59
C ARG A 12 10.21 -2.48 9.32
N ILE A 13 9.51 -1.37 9.05
CA ILE A 13 9.66 -0.59 7.81
C ILE A 13 9.72 0.91 8.10
N PHE A 14 10.89 1.48 7.94
CA PHE A 14 11.14 2.63 7.07
C PHE A 14 12.55 2.43 6.52
N GLY A 15 12.66 2.05 5.25
CA GLY A 15 13.94 2.08 4.55
C GLY A 15 14.54 3.48 4.65
N THR A 16 15.84 3.57 4.90
CA THR A 16 16.59 4.81 4.98
C THR A 16 16.40 5.65 3.71
N MET A 17 15.64 6.74 3.79
CA MET A 17 15.79 7.86 2.85
C MET A 17 17.18 8.46 3.08
N GLU A 18 18.17 8.04 2.30
CA GLU A 18 19.47 8.69 2.26
C GLU A 18 19.30 10.14 1.79
N PHE A 19 19.67 11.07 2.66
CA PHE A 19 19.67 12.50 2.38
C PHE A 19 20.96 12.93 1.65
N MET A 20 20.76 13.69 0.57
CA MET A 20 21.65 14.70 -0.03
C MET A 20 22.72 14.26 -1.05
N GLY A 21 22.77 15.02 -2.15
CA GLY A 21 23.98 15.17 -2.96
C GLY A 21 23.77 15.69 -4.38
N THR A 22 23.59 16.99 -4.55
CA THR A 22 23.60 17.70 -5.85
C THR A 22 24.85 17.39 -6.68
N GLY A 23 24.71 17.09 -7.97
CA GLY A 23 25.87 17.04 -8.88
C GLY A 23 25.49 16.64 -10.30
N SER A 24 25.84 17.47 -11.27
CA SER A 24 25.39 17.39 -12.65
C SER A 24 26.45 16.78 -13.58
N ARG A 25 25.96 16.31 -14.75
CA ARG A 25 26.43 16.67 -16.12
C ARG A 25 27.34 15.68 -16.93
N TRP A 26 26.81 15.33 -18.12
CA TRP A 26 27.40 14.99 -19.46
C TRP A 26 27.69 13.54 -19.92
N GLU A 27 26.86 13.12 -20.90
CA GLU A 27 27.13 12.57 -22.25
C GLU A 27 28.25 11.53 -22.48
N ALA A 28 27.91 10.37 -23.09
CA ALA A 28 27.99 10.19 -24.55
C ALA A 28 27.64 8.75 -25.02
N LEU A 29 27.05 8.73 -26.21
CA LEU A 29 26.58 7.63 -27.06
C LEU A 29 27.58 6.49 -27.33
N THR A 30 27.06 5.28 -27.57
CA THR A 30 27.46 4.46 -28.74
C THR A 30 26.47 3.34 -29.08
N SER A 31 26.13 3.28 -30.36
CA SER A 31 25.26 2.32 -31.06
C SER A 31 25.86 0.92 -31.16
N MET A 32 25.05 -0.15 -31.19
CA MET A 32 24.82 -1.01 -32.38
C MET A 32 24.10 -2.34 -32.10
N ARG A 33 23.14 -2.60 -33.01
CA ARG A 33 22.79 -3.87 -33.69
C ARG A 33 21.92 -4.92 -32.99
N ILE A 34 20.65 -4.77 -33.35
CA ILE A 34 19.60 -5.77 -33.59
C ILE A 34 20.13 -7.12 -34.13
N PHE A 35 19.73 -8.21 -33.47
CA PHE A 35 19.63 -9.55 -34.06
C PHE A 35 18.19 -10.05 -33.85
N VAL A 36 17.43 -10.12 -34.95
CA VAL A 36 16.11 -10.73 -34.97
C VAL A 36 16.29 -12.24 -35.03
N THR A 37 15.85 -12.94 -33.98
CA THR A 37 15.65 -14.40 -34.04
C THR A 37 14.18 -14.68 -33.75
N VAL A 38 13.46 -15.10 -34.80
CA VAL A 38 12.06 -15.52 -34.72
C VAL A 38 12.02 -16.89 -34.07
N ILE A 39 11.57 -16.97 -32.81
CA ILE A 39 11.17 -18.22 -32.18
C ILE A 39 9.65 -18.22 -32.13
N ALA A 40 9.04 -19.11 -32.92
CA ALA A 40 7.63 -19.40 -32.85
C ALA A 40 7.35 -20.16 -31.53
N VAL A 41 6.94 -19.43 -30.50
CA VAL A 41 6.41 -20.01 -29.26
C VAL A 41 4.92 -20.19 -29.44
N LEU A 42 4.47 -21.45 -29.43
CA LEU A 42 3.07 -21.82 -29.32
C LEU A 42 2.54 -21.28 -27.98
N THR A 43 1.75 -20.21 -28.02
CA THR A 43 1.08 -19.64 -26.86
C THR A 43 -0.10 -20.54 -26.48
N LEU A 44 0.16 -21.49 -25.57
CA LEU A 44 -0.91 -22.08 -24.78
C LEU A 44 -1.40 -20.97 -23.82
N SER A 45 -2.53 -20.38 -24.14
CA SER A 45 -3.28 -19.50 -23.24
C SER A 45 -3.71 -20.32 -22.02
N HIS A 46 -2.94 -20.23 -20.94
CA HIS A 46 -3.37 -20.69 -19.63
C HIS A 46 -4.37 -19.66 -19.08
N PRO A 47 -5.54 -20.09 -18.57
CA PRO A 47 -6.48 -19.17 -17.97
C PRO A 47 -5.82 -18.50 -16.75
N LEU A 48 -5.85 -17.16 -16.74
CA LEU A 48 -5.32 -16.26 -15.71
C LEU A 48 -5.93 -16.47 -14.31
N SER A 49 -6.86 -17.41 -14.14
CA SER A 49 -7.48 -17.75 -12.85
C SER A 49 -6.59 -18.53 -11.89
N ALA A 50 -5.46 -19.11 -12.34
CA ALA A 50 -4.66 -20.00 -11.49
C ALA A 50 -3.75 -19.28 -10.47
N GLN A 51 -3.55 -17.97 -10.60
CA GLN A 51 -2.58 -17.24 -9.76
C GLN A 51 -3.13 -16.89 -8.37
N VAL A 52 -4.45 -16.85 -8.22
CA VAL A 52 -5.11 -16.68 -6.91
C VAL A 52 -5.08 -17.99 -6.09
N ASP A 53 -4.94 -19.13 -6.75
CA ASP A 53 -5.09 -20.47 -6.15
C ASP A 53 -3.78 -21.19 -5.80
N ASN A 54 -2.60 -20.71 -6.25
CA ASN A 54 -1.36 -21.47 -6.02
C ASN A 54 -0.12 -20.58 -5.81
N PRO A 55 0.26 -20.29 -4.54
CA PRO A 55 1.39 -19.45 -4.22
C PRO A 55 2.74 -20.21 -4.18
N GLU A 56 2.93 -21.23 -5.03
CA GLU A 56 4.17 -22.02 -5.02
C GLU A 56 5.41 -21.27 -5.57
N ASN A 57 5.23 -20.07 -6.13
CA ASN A 57 6.31 -19.26 -6.68
C ASN A 57 6.53 -17.95 -5.89
N TRP A 58 6.71 -18.06 -4.57
CA TRP A 58 7.11 -16.91 -3.76
C TRP A 58 8.46 -16.33 -4.24
N GLN A 59 8.51 -15.02 -4.39
CA GLN A 59 9.70 -14.27 -4.77
C GLN A 59 10.57 -13.99 -3.54
N SER A 60 9.95 -13.70 -2.39
CA SER A 60 10.63 -13.60 -1.11
C SER A 60 10.89 -14.98 -0.54
N VAL A 61 12.08 -15.18 0.04
CA VAL A 61 12.55 -16.52 0.44
C VAL A 61 12.62 -16.72 1.96
N LEU A 62 12.60 -15.65 2.74
CA LEU A 62 12.75 -15.76 4.19
C LEU A 62 11.44 -16.22 4.82
N TYR A 63 11.51 -17.28 5.63
CA TYR A 63 10.36 -17.92 6.27
C TYR A 63 9.28 -18.41 5.29
N ALA A 64 9.66 -18.74 4.05
CA ALA A 64 8.71 -19.22 3.03
C ALA A 64 8.02 -20.55 3.40
N ASP A 65 8.60 -21.34 4.30
CA ASP A 65 8.03 -22.57 4.85
C ASP A 65 7.20 -22.36 6.12
N HIS A 66 7.06 -21.12 6.59
CA HIS A 66 6.28 -20.81 7.79
C HIS A 66 4.81 -21.16 7.60
N GLN A 67 4.20 -21.77 8.62
CA GLN A 67 2.87 -22.38 8.51
C GLN A 67 1.72 -21.41 8.18
N LEU A 68 1.93 -20.10 8.33
CA LEU A 68 0.94 -19.09 7.98
C LEU A 68 1.02 -18.67 6.51
N VAL A 69 2.18 -18.84 5.85
CA VAL A 69 2.41 -18.40 4.48
C VAL A 69 1.32 -18.93 3.54
N GLY A 70 0.75 -18.03 2.73
CA GLY A 70 -0.32 -18.31 1.78
C GLY A 70 -1.72 -18.41 2.38
N LYS A 71 -1.86 -18.39 3.71
CA LYS A 71 -3.18 -18.42 4.36
C LYS A 71 -3.77 -17.03 4.48
N ILE A 72 -5.09 -16.97 4.41
CA ILE A 72 -5.88 -15.76 4.62
C ILE A 72 -6.65 -15.89 5.93
N TRP A 73 -6.48 -14.93 6.84
CA TRP A 73 -7.21 -14.87 8.09
C TRP A 73 -8.34 -13.83 8.00
N SER A 74 -9.57 -14.21 8.39
CA SER A 74 -10.66 -13.27 8.60
C SER A 74 -10.69 -12.81 10.05
N SER A 75 -10.50 -11.51 10.27
CA SER A 75 -10.52 -10.89 11.58
C SER A 75 -11.89 -10.96 12.24
N ARG A 76 -12.94 -10.80 11.44
CA ARG A 76 -14.34 -10.84 11.91
C ARG A 76 -14.77 -12.24 12.33
N GLU A 77 -14.42 -13.24 11.52
CA GLU A 77 -14.83 -14.63 11.77
C GLU A 77 -13.85 -15.38 12.66
N GLN A 78 -12.67 -14.81 12.89
CA GLN A 78 -11.56 -15.40 13.65
C GLN A 78 -11.21 -16.81 13.16
N GLN A 79 -11.11 -16.95 11.84
CA GLN A 79 -10.75 -18.21 11.18
C GLN A 79 -10.00 -17.97 9.87
N PHE A 80 -9.28 -19.00 9.43
CA PHE A 80 -8.72 -19.01 8.09
C PHE A 80 -9.80 -19.25 7.03
N ILE A 81 -9.68 -18.56 5.91
CA ILE A 81 -10.56 -18.70 4.75
C ILE A 81 -9.75 -19.02 3.49
N SER A 82 -10.39 -19.57 2.48
CA SER A 82 -9.81 -19.72 1.14
C SER A 82 -9.88 -18.40 0.35
N PRO A 83 -9.06 -18.24 -0.70
CA PRO A 83 -9.19 -17.12 -1.64
C PRO A 83 -10.60 -17.01 -2.24
N ASP A 84 -11.21 -18.13 -2.62
CA ASP A 84 -12.61 -18.16 -3.11
C ASP A 84 -13.62 -17.59 -2.10
N ASN A 85 -13.39 -17.79 -0.80
CA ASN A 85 -14.27 -17.27 0.25
C ASN A 85 -13.97 -15.80 0.59
N LEU A 86 -12.80 -15.28 0.21
CA LEU A 86 -12.45 -13.87 0.33
C LEU A 86 -13.16 -13.04 -0.75
N TRP A 87 -13.28 -13.58 -1.96
CA TRP A 87 -13.75 -12.86 -3.15
C TRP A 87 -15.10 -12.15 -3.00
N PRO A 88 -16.16 -12.76 -2.43
CA PRO A 88 -17.46 -12.10 -2.27
C PRO A 88 -17.38 -10.82 -1.44
N SER A 89 -16.51 -10.78 -0.43
CA SER A 89 -16.30 -9.58 0.38
C SER A 89 -15.61 -8.49 -0.43
N LEU A 90 -14.52 -8.84 -1.14
CA LEU A 90 -13.77 -7.88 -1.96
C LEU A 90 -14.66 -7.23 -3.03
N ILE A 91 -15.36 -8.04 -3.83
CA ILE A 91 -16.17 -7.52 -4.95
C ILE A 91 -17.38 -6.70 -4.51
N SER A 92 -17.84 -6.88 -3.27
CA SER A 92 -19.00 -6.16 -2.71
C SER A 92 -18.64 -4.82 -2.04
N ALA A 93 -17.35 -4.51 -1.89
CA ALA A 93 -16.90 -3.30 -1.22
C ALA A 93 -17.19 -2.04 -2.05
N SER A 94 -17.55 -0.94 -1.39
CA SER A 94 -17.54 0.38 -2.01
C SER A 94 -16.12 0.94 -2.06
N TYR A 95 -15.34 0.68 -1.00
CA TYR A 95 -13.93 1.02 -0.90
C TYR A 95 -13.14 -0.23 -0.56
N LEU A 96 -12.21 -0.62 -1.43
CA LEU A 96 -11.27 -1.71 -1.15
C LEU A 96 -9.88 -1.11 -0.90
N LEU A 97 -9.31 -1.36 0.27
CA LEU A 97 -7.99 -0.90 0.63
C LEU A 97 -7.03 -2.09 0.67
N LEU A 98 -6.04 -2.08 -0.21
CA LEU A 98 -5.02 -3.10 -0.35
C LEU A 98 -3.75 -2.60 0.35
N GLY A 99 -3.45 -3.20 1.50
CA GLY A 99 -2.29 -2.91 2.32
C GLY A 99 -1.05 -3.67 1.87
N GLU A 100 0.10 -3.02 1.93
CA GLU A 100 1.38 -3.65 1.60
C GLU A 100 2.52 -3.26 2.54
N LYS A 101 3.59 -4.03 2.47
CA LYS A 101 4.96 -3.59 2.71
C LYS A 101 5.59 -3.30 1.36
N HIS A 102 6.08 -2.07 1.18
CA HIS A 102 6.42 -1.51 -0.13
C HIS A 102 7.54 -2.23 -0.88
N ASP A 103 8.47 -2.87 -0.17
CA ASP A 103 9.60 -3.59 -0.75
C ASP A 103 9.36 -5.10 -0.93
N ASN A 104 8.15 -5.59 -0.61
CA ASN A 104 7.84 -7.01 -0.69
C ASN A 104 7.23 -7.36 -2.06
N PRO A 105 7.95 -8.08 -2.94
CA PRO A 105 7.49 -8.40 -4.29
C PRO A 105 6.25 -9.30 -4.32
N ASP A 106 6.03 -10.13 -3.29
CA ASP A 106 4.87 -11.00 -3.21
C ASP A 106 3.59 -10.22 -2.90
N HIS A 107 3.71 -9.11 -2.17
CA HIS A 107 2.57 -8.21 -1.93
C HIS A 107 2.06 -7.61 -3.25
N HIS A 108 2.96 -7.08 -4.06
CA HIS A 108 2.62 -6.49 -5.37
C HIS A 108 2.04 -7.52 -6.33
N ALA A 109 2.58 -8.76 -6.33
CA ALA A 109 2.05 -9.85 -7.16
C ALA A 109 0.62 -10.25 -6.75
N ILE A 110 0.33 -10.33 -5.44
CA ILE A 110 -1.02 -10.62 -4.94
C ILE A 110 -1.98 -9.47 -5.27
N GLN A 111 -1.57 -8.22 -5.05
CA GLN A 111 -2.37 -7.05 -5.41
C GLN A 111 -2.74 -7.05 -6.89
N LEU A 112 -1.76 -7.34 -7.76
CA LEU A 112 -1.99 -7.41 -9.20
C LEU A 112 -3.04 -8.46 -9.55
N ALA A 113 -2.92 -9.67 -8.99
CA ALA A 113 -3.90 -10.74 -9.24
C ALA A 113 -5.32 -10.36 -8.76
N VAL A 114 -5.43 -9.70 -7.59
CA VAL A 114 -6.71 -9.20 -7.08
C VAL A 114 -7.28 -8.12 -8.00
N ILE A 115 -6.47 -7.14 -8.39
CA ILE A 115 -6.89 -6.00 -9.23
C ILE A 115 -7.29 -6.46 -10.62
N GLU A 116 -6.48 -7.28 -11.30
CA GLU A 116 -6.81 -7.83 -12.62
C GLU A 116 -8.15 -8.57 -12.59
N ARG A 117 -8.40 -9.34 -11.53
CA ARG A 117 -9.69 -10.00 -11.34
C ARG A 117 -10.83 -9.01 -11.18
N LEU A 118 -10.68 -7.99 -10.32
CA LEU A 118 -11.73 -6.99 -10.07
C LEU A 118 -12.04 -6.17 -11.33
N ILE A 119 -11.01 -5.82 -12.09
CA ILE A 119 -11.13 -5.13 -13.39
C ILE A 119 -11.85 -6.03 -14.39
N SER A 120 -11.49 -7.32 -14.47
CA SER A 120 -12.14 -8.27 -15.38
C SER A 120 -13.62 -8.49 -15.08
N ASP A 121 -14.00 -8.39 -13.80
CA ASP A 121 -15.39 -8.46 -13.34
C ASP A 121 -16.12 -7.10 -13.47
N GLY A 122 -15.45 -6.05 -13.96
CA GLY A 122 -16.01 -4.71 -14.19
C GLY A 122 -16.37 -3.95 -12.91
N ALA A 123 -15.76 -4.31 -11.77
CA ALA A 123 -16.12 -3.79 -10.46
C ALA A 123 -15.44 -2.45 -10.12
N VAL A 124 -14.25 -2.20 -10.67
CA VAL A 124 -13.39 -1.07 -10.29
C VAL A 124 -13.75 0.19 -11.08
N SER A 125 -14.20 1.23 -10.38
CA SER A 125 -14.44 2.56 -10.94
C SER A 125 -13.19 3.44 -10.95
N GLN A 126 -12.30 3.27 -9.97
CA GLN A 126 -11.09 4.08 -9.83
C GLN A 126 -10.04 3.37 -8.98
N MET A 127 -8.77 3.62 -9.26
CA MET A 127 -7.66 3.24 -8.40
C MET A 127 -6.93 4.49 -7.87
N THR A 128 -6.47 4.43 -6.63
CA THR A 128 -5.69 5.49 -5.97
C THR A 128 -4.41 4.89 -5.43
N PHE A 129 -3.27 5.54 -5.69
CA PHE A 129 -1.95 5.06 -5.31
C PHE A 129 -1.31 6.01 -4.31
N GLU A 130 -0.91 5.52 -3.13
CA GLU A 130 -0.09 6.29 -2.18
C GLU A 130 1.21 6.78 -2.82
N MET A 131 1.74 6.06 -3.80
CA MET A 131 3.03 6.33 -4.44
C MET A 131 3.01 7.57 -5.34
N LEU A 132 1.81 8.04 -5.71
CA LEU A 132 1.61 9.23 -6.54
C LEU A 132 1.13 10.40 -5.69
N ASP A 133 1.71 11.59 -5.91
CA ASP A 133 1.33 12.82 -5.24
C ASP A 133 0.65 13.82 -6.20
N SER A 134 0.32 15.01 -5.69
CA SER A 134 -0.37 16.03 -6.47
C SER A 134 0.36 16.46 -7.76
N ASN A 135 1.67 16.25 -7.87
CA ASN A 135 2.43 16.56 -9.09
C ASN A 135 2.01 15.67 -10.26
N ALA A 136 1.51 14.46 -10.00
CA ALA A 136 0.99 13.54 -11.01
C ALA A 136 -0.45 13.88 -11.46
N SER A 137 -1.14 14.85 -10.82
CA SER A 137 -2.57 15.11 -11.09
C SER A 137 -2.85 15.51 -12.54
N GLU A 138 -1.99 16.35 -13.14
CA GLU A 138 -2.17 16.77 -14.54
C GLU A 138 -1.94 15.59 -15.51
N PRO A 139 -0.82 14.83 -15.43
CA PRO A 139 -0.68 13.58 -16.18
C PRO A 139 -1.85 12.62 -16.02
N LEU A 140 -2.29 12.37 -14.78
CA LEU A 140 -3.36 11.42 -14.47
C LEU A 140 -4.70 11.81 -15.12
N SER A 141 -4.98 13.12 -15.26
CA SER A 141 -6.19 13.59 -15.96
C SER A 141 -6.24 13.20 -17.45
N ARG A 142 -5.08 12.95 -18.07
CA ARG A 142 -4.95 12.52 -19.47
C ARG A 142 -4.49 11.07 -19.60
N PHE A 143 -4.42 10.32 -18.50
CA PHE A 143 -3.82 8.99 -18.45
C PHE A 143 -4.45 8.03 -19.46
N LEU A 144 -5.78 7.92 -19.46
CA LEU A 144 -6.53 7.03 -20.36
C LEU A 144 -6.63 7.56 -21.79
N GLU A 145 -6.33 8.84 -22.02
CA GLU A 145 -6.34 9.46 -23.35
C GLU A 145 -4.97 9.40 -24.04
N THR A 146 -3.92 9.05 -23.29
CA THR A 146 -2.54 9.04 -23.75
C THR A 146 -2.16 7.65 -24.24
N GLU A 147 -1.60 7.56 -25.45
CA GLU A 147 -1.00 6.31 -25.94
C GLU A 147 0.44 6.16 -25.41
N PHE A 148 0.73 5.04 -24.75
CA PHE A 148 2.07 4.75 -24.24
C PHE A 148 2.80 3.74 -25.15
N ALA A 149 3.94 4.15 -25.70
CA ALA A 149 4.77 3.28 -26.55
C ALA A 149 5.55 2.20 -25.75
N SER A 150 5.69 2.38 -24.44
CA SER A 150 6.38 1.46 -23.52
C SER A 150 6.01 1.76 -22.06
N ASP A 151 6.40 0.88 -21.13
CA ASP A 151 6.27 1.14 -19.69
C ASP A 151 7.15 2.32 -19.25
N ALA A 152 8.35 2.45 -19.80
CA ALA A 152 9.23 3.60 -19.53
C ALA A 152 8.58 4.93 -19.94
N ALA A 153 7.79 4.96 -21.03
CA ALA A 153 7.06 6.15 -21.43
C ALA A 153 5.92 6.48 -20.45
N MET A 154 5.26 5.47 -19.87
CA MET A 154 4.25 5.65 -18.84
C MET A 154 4.87 6.17 -17.53
N GLN A 155 5.99 5.57 -17.11
CA GLN A 155 6.76 5.98 -15.93
C GLN A 155 7.19 7.45 -16.02
N GLU A 156 7.79 7.86 -17.15
CA GLU A 156 8.20 9.25 -17.38
C GLU A 156 6.99 10.20 -17.40
N PHE A 157 5.90 9.81 -18.07
CA PHE A 157 4.69 10.63 -18.18
C PHE A 157 4.06 10.91 -16.81
N LEU A 158 4.06 9.92 -15.90
CA LEU A 158 3.51 10.05 -14.55
C LEU A 158 4.44 10.81 -13.59
N TYR A 159 5.63 11.22 -14.04
CA TYR A 159 6.70 11.74 -13.17
C TYR A 159 7.01 10.79 -12.02
N TRP A 160 7.07 9.49 -12.30
CA TRP A 160 7.25 8.46 -11.29
C TRP A 160 8.55 8.64 -10.50
N ASP A 161 8.46 8.55 -9.17
CA ASP A 161 9.62 8.63 -8.28
C ASP A 161 10.27 7.26 -8.11
N GLU A 162 11.17 6.92 -9.04
CA GLU A 162 11.91 5.64 -9.03
C GLU A 162 12.82 5.47 -7.80
N GLN A 163 13.19 6.57 -7.11
CA GLN A 163 14.02 6.47 -5.92
C GLN A 163 13.21 6.08 -4.68
N GLY A 164 11.97 6.56 -4.60
CA GLY A 164 11.05 6.19 -3.52
C GLY A 164 10.33 4.86 -3.77
N TRP A 165 10.03 4.56 -5.04
CA TRP A 165 9.13 3.47 -5.41
C TRP A 165 9.67 2.71 -6.63
N ASP A 166 10.07 1.45 -6.45
CA ASP A 166 10.57 0.60 -7.55
C ASP A 166 9.47 0.37 -8.59
N TRP A 167 9.66 0.86 -9.82
CA TRP A 167 8.69 0.70 -10.90
C TRP A 167 8.35 -0.76 -11.21
N GLN A 168 9.25 -1.72 -10.95
CA GLN A 168 8.97 -3.14 -11.19
C GLN A 168 7.79 -3.65 -10.37
N PHE A 169 7.53 -3.04 -9.22
CA PHE A 169 6.42 -3.39 -8.34
C PHE A 169 5.11 -2.74 -8.78
N TYR A 170 5.15 -1.45 -9.13
CA TYR A 170 3.93 -0.66 -9.36
C TYR A 170 3.54 -0.49 -10.83
N GLY A 171 4.50 -0.61 -11.75
CA GLY A 171 4.28 -0.53 -13.19
C GLY A 171 3.22 -1.52 -13.69
N PRO A 172 3.25 -2.81 -13.30
CA PRO A 172 2.21 -3.78 -13.65
C PRO A 172 0.81 -3.38 -13.18
N LEU A 173 0.70 -2.81 -11.97
CA LEU A 173 -0.57 -2.36 -11.39
C LEU A 173 -1.16 -1.17 -12.17
N LEU A 174 -0.31 -0.21 -12.55
CA LEU A 174 -0.69 0.93 -13.40
C LEU A 174 -1.05 0.48 -14.83
N ARG A 175 -0.33 -0.50 -15.37
CA ARG A 175 -0.63 -1.11 -16.67
C ARG A 175 -1.99 -1.80 -16.65
N ALA A 176 -2.29 -2.58 -15.61
CA ALA A 176 -3.59 -3.23 -15.45
C ALA A 176 -4.74 -2.20 -15.40
N ALA A 177 -4.55 -1.08 -14.68
CA ALA A 177 -5.51 0.01 -14.66
C ALA A 177 -5.72 0.62 -16.06
N TYR A 178 -4.62 0.92 -16.77
CA TYR A 178 -4.66 1.49 -18.12
C TYR A 178 -5.39 0.57 -19.11
N ASP A 179 -5.00 -0.70 -19.16
CA ASP A 179 -5.57 -1.69 -20.08
C ASP A 179 -7.05 -1.97 -19.75
N GLY A 180 -7.41 -1.89 -18.47
CA GLY A 180 -8.79 -1.98 -17.96
C GLY A 180 -9.63 -0.71 -18.17
N SER A 181 -9.07 0.37 -18.71
CA SER A 181 -9.73 1.69 -18.80
C SER A 181 -10.19 2.23 -17.45
N VAL A 182 -9.46 1.91 -16.38
CA VAL A 182 -9.74 2.37 -15.00
C VAL A 182 -8.94 3.64 -14.72
N PRO A 183 -9.60 4.76 -14.35
CA PRO A 183 -8.90 5.98 -14.00
C PRO A 183 -8.06 5.81 -12.74
N VAL A 184 -6.90 6.48 -12.72
CA VAL A 184 -5.96 6.48 -11.60
C VAL A 184 -5.89 7.87 -10.99
N THR A 185 -5.80 7.95 -9.66
CA THR A 185 -5.62 9.19 -8.91
C THR A 185 -4.43 9.12 -7.96
N ALA A 186 -3.84 10.27 -7.68
CA ALA A 186 -2.77 10.41 -6.70
C ALA A 186 -3.32 10.30 -5.28
N GLY A 187 -2.71 9.49 -4.43
CA GLY A 187 -3.11 9.32 -3.03
C GLY A 187 -2.38 10.26 -2.08
N ASN A 188 -1.11 10.59 -2.35
CA ASN A 188 -0.26 11.31 -1.41
C ASN A 188 -0.31 12.82 -1.53
N ILE A 189 0.30 13.46 -0.53
CA ILE A 189 0.65 14.87 -0.56
C ILE A 189 2.06 15.07 -1.10
N SER A 190 2.27 16.18 -1.83
CA SER A 190 3.59 16.54 -2.34
C SER A 190 4.57 16.90 -1.23
N LEU A 191 5.87 16.82 -1.53
CA LEU A 191 6.92 17.29 -0.62
C LEU A 191 6.75 18.76 -0.21
N GLU A 192 6.23 19.60 -1.11
CA GLU A 192 5.86 20.98 -0.80
C GLU A 192 4.78 21.04 0.29
N THR A 193 3.73 20.23 0.14
CA THR A 193 2.64 20.13 1.11
C THR A 193 3.13 19.58 2.46
N VAL A 194 4.00 18.57 2.45
CA VAL A 194 4.64 18.05 3.68
C VAL A 194 5.34 19.18 4.44
N ARG A 195 6.18 19.97 3.75
CA ARG A 195 6.91 21.11 4.33
C ARG A 195 5.96 22.18 4.87
N ALA A 196 4.88 22.48 4.15
CA ALA A 196 3.89 23.45 4.56
C ALA A 196 3.15 23.02 5.85
N VAL A 197 2.69 21.76 5.92
CA VAL A 197 1.98 21.20 7.06
C VAL A 197 2.88 21.07 8.29
N TYR A 198 4.18 20.83 8.08
CA TYR A 198 5.16 20.71 9.15
C TYR A 198 5.19 21.95 10.05
N GLY A 199 5.16 23.15 9.45
CA GLY A 199 5.21 24.43 10.16
C GLY A 199 3.85 25.03 10.51
N ALA A 200 2.76 24.40 10.08
CA ALA A 200 1.41 24.96 10.21
C ALA A 200 0.63 24.37 11.41
N PRO A 201 -0.39 25.08 11.91
CA PRO A 201 -1.40 24.50 12.79
C PRO A 201 -2.12 23.31 12.12
N THR A 202 -2.64 22.38 12.93
CA THR A 202 -3.46 21.27 12.44
C THR A 202 -4.73 21.79 11.75
N PRO A 203 -4.99 21.43 10.48
CA PRO A 203 -6.22 21.79 9.79
C PRO A 203 -7.46 21.23 10.50
N VAL A 204 -8.56 22.00 10.51
CA VAL A 204 -9.85 21.56 11.07
C VAL A 204 -10.33 20.24 10.44
N ALA A 205 -10.06 20.05 9.14
CA ALA A 205 -10.45 18.84 8.42
C ALA A 205 -9.82 17.54 8.96
N ILE A 206 -8.74 17.63 9.76
CA ILE A 206 -8.07 16.46 10.34
C ILE A 206 -7.98 16.49 11.88
N ALA A 207 -8.33 17.61 12.53
CA ALA A 207 -8.11 17.82 13.96
C ALA A 207 -9.00 16.96 14.88
N ASP A 208 -10.23 16.64 14.44
CA ASP A 208 -11.27 16.01 15.27
C ASP A 208 -11.67 14.61 14.76
N ILE A 209 -10.79 13.95 14.02
CA ILE A 209 -11.04 12.60 13.48
C ILE A 209 -10.87 11.53 14.56
N PHE A 210 -9.95 11.75 15.50
CA PHE A 210 -9.56 10.79 16.52
C PHE A 210 -9.76 11.37 17.91
N ASP A 211 -10.20 10.52 18.85
CA ASP A 211 -10.20 10.87 20.26
C ASP A 211 -8.77 10.87 20.85
N ALA A 212 -8.65 11.30 22.11
CA ALA A 212 -7.36 11.41 22.77
C ALA A 212 -6.62 10.06 22.91
N GLU A 213 -7.35 8.95 23.05
CA GLU A 213 -6.77 7.62 23.20
C GLU A 213 -6.17 7.15 21.86
N THR A 214 -6.93 7.33 20.78
CA THR A 214 -6.52 7.00 19.42
C THR A 214 -5.35 7.87 18.97
N MET A 215 -5.37 9.17 19.31
CA MET A 215 -4.23 10.06 19.07
C MET A 215 -2.98 9.64 19.85
N ALA A 216 -3.12 9.13 21.08
CA ALA A 216 -1.97 8.61 21.83
C ALA A 216 -1.39 7.35 21.18
N LYS A 217 -2.24 6.47 20.66
CA LYS A 217 -1.80 5.30 19.89
C LYS A 217 -1.07 5.70 18.60
N LEU A 218 -1.63 6.62 17.81
CA LEU A 218 -0.97 7.17 16.61
C LEU A 218 0.42 7.75 16.93
N ASN A 219 0.56 8.48 18.04
CA ASN A 219 1.87 8.98 18.49
C ASN A 219 2.84 7.85 18.85
N SER A 220 2.38 6.82 19.56
CA SER A 220 3.21 5.66 19.92
C SER A 220 3.70 4.90 18.70
N ASP A 221 2.85 4.76 17.69
CA ASP A 221 3.15 4.07 16.43
C ASP A 221 4.17 4.84 15.60
N ILE A 222 4.05 6.17 15.57
CA ILE A 222 5.06 7.05 14.98
C ILE A 222 6.39 6.92 15.75
N ASP A 223 6.39 6.85 17.08
CA ASP A 223 7.63 6.67 17.85
C ASP A 223 8.33 5.35 17.49
N GLU A 224 7.57 4.25 17.45
CA GLU A 224 8.08 2.92 17.14
C GLU A 224 8.67 2.86 15.73
N SER A 225 8.00 3.48 14.75
CA SER A 225 8.49 3.65 13.37
C SER A 225 9.83 4.39 13.29
N HIS A 226 10.08 5.31 14.23
CA HIS A 226 11.30 6.10 14.31
C HIS A 226 12.26 5.55 15.38
N CYS A 227 12.11 4.28 15.75
CA CYS A 227 12.98 3.55 16.67
C CYS A 227 13.10 4.16 18.08
N GLY A 228 12.14 4.97 18.53
CA GLY A 228 12.24 5.69 19.80
C GLY A 228 13.17 6.91 19.77
N MET A 229 13.66 7.29 18.59
CA MET A 229 14.72 8.30 18.42
C MET A 229 14.16 9.67 17.99
N LEU A 230 12.85 9.78 17.80
CA LEU A 230 12.21 11.01 17.38
C LEU A 230 12.19 12.03 18.54
N PRO A 231 12.72 13.26 18.37
CA PRO A 231 12.63 14.27 19.43
C PRO A 231 11.17 14.64 19.72
N GLU A 232 10.84 14.91 20.98
CA GLU A 232 9.46 15.24 21.42
C GLU A 232 8.81 16.35 20.58
N SER A 233 9.60 17.35 20.18
CA SER A 233 9.14 18.47 19.35
C SER A 233 8.74 18.09 17.92
N GLN A 234 9.15 16.91 17.44
CA GLN A 234 8.86 16.42 16.09
C GLN A 234 7.61 15.53 16.03
N PHE A 235 7.06 15.06 17.16
CA PHE A 235 5.83 14.28 17.14
C PHE A 235 4.64 15.04 16.58
N PRO A 236 4.30 16.26 17.06
CA PRO A 236 3.15 16.97 16.51
C PRO A 236 3.20 17.18 14.99
N PRO A 237 4.33 17.60 14.37
CA PRO A 237 4.39 17.70 12.90
C PRO A 237 4.32 16.34 12.20
N MET A 238 4.95 15.28 12.72
CA MET A 238 4.86 13.94 12.14
C MET A 238 3.42 13.41 12.11
N VAL A 239 2.70 13.56 13.24
CA VAL A 239 1.27 13.22 13.33
C VAL A 239 0.47 14.01 12.30
N ARG A 240 0.68 15.32 12.18
CA ARG A 240 -0.03 16.13 11.18
C ARG A 240 0.23 15.65 9.76
N VAL A 241 1.46 15.30 9.43
CA VAL A 241 1.82 14.77 8.11
C VAL A 241 1.09 13.46 7.86
N GLN A 242 1.15 12.52 8.79
CA GLN A 242 0.46 11.23 8.71
C GLN A 242 -1.05 11.41 8.49
N GLN A 243 -1.70 12.19 9.34
CA GLN A 243 -3.12 12.50 9.23
C GLN A 243 -3.49 13.21 7.91
N THR A 244 -2.60 14.07 7.40
CA THR A 244 -2.85 14.77 6.12
C THR A 244 -2.73 13.81 4.93
N ARG A 245 -1.80 12.85 4.98
CA ARG A 245 -1.71 11.77 3.97
C ARG A 245 -2.99 10.95 3.94
N ASP A 246 -3.41 10.44 5.10
CA ASP A 246 -4.63 9.61 5.21
C ASP A 246 -5.89 10.37 4.78
N PHE A 247 -6.00 11.64 5.17
CA PHE A 247 -7.08 12.51 4.71
C PHE A 247 -7.07 12.72 3.19
N THR A 248 -5.89 12.91 2.59
CA THR A 248 -5.75 13.14 1.14
C THR A 248 -6.09 11.89 0.36
N MET A 249 -5.61 10.72 0.79
CA MET A 249 -6.00 9.42 0.22
C MET A 249 -7.51 9.20 0.31
N ALA A 250 -8.10 9.39 1.49
CA ALA A 250 -9.55 9.26 1.69
C ALA A 250 -10.35 10.21 0.79
N LYS A 251 -9.89 11.45 0.64
CA LYS A 251 -10.54 12.42 -0.24
C LYS A 251 -10.48 12.00 -1.71
N ASN A 252 -9.33 11.50 -2.17
CA ASN A 252 -9.12 11.16 -3.58
C ASN A 252 -9.74 9.81 -3.96
N LEU A 253 -10.02 8.93 -2.99
CA LEU A 253 -10.79 7.71 -3.20
C LEU A 253 -12.28 7.93 -3.50
N ARG A 254 -12.84 9.10 -3.14
CA ARG A 254 -14.29 9.32 -3.28
C ARG A 254 -14.71 9.36 -4.74
N VAL A 255 -15.49 8.36 -5.14
CA VAL A 255 -16.15 8.27 -6.45
C VAL A 255 -17.67 8.34 -6.27
N PRO A 256 -18.42 8.87 -7.24
CA PRO A 256 -19.87 8.97 -7.15
C PRO A 256 -20.58 7.61 -7.21
N ASP A 257 -20.02 6.63 -7.93
CA ASP A 257 -20.58 5.29 -8.11
C ASP A 257 -19.48 4.25 -8.34
N GLY A 258 -19.74 3.01 -7.90
CA GLY A 258 -18.87 1.83 -8.02
C GLY A 258 -17.70 1.80 -7.04
N MET A 259 -16.80 0.83 -7.21
CA MET A 259 -15.72 0.57 -6.25
C MET A 259 -14.50 1.45 -6.48
N ALA A 260 -14.01 2.08 -5.42
CA ALA A 260 -12.67 2.70 -5.41
C ALA A 260 -11.66 1.78 -4.70
N VAL A 261 -10.51 1.58 -5.32
CA VAL A 261 -9.42 0.75 -4.77
C VAL A 261 -8.25 1.63 -4.34
N LEU A 262 -7.79 1.49 -3.10
CA LEU A 262 -6.54 2.11 -2.60
C LEU A 262 -5.41 1.08 -2.60
N LEU A 263 -4.25 1.50 -3.08
CA LEU A 263 -2.98 0.79 -2.90
C LEU A 263 -2.09 1.66 -2.01
N ALA A 264 -1.78 1.16 -0.80
CA ALA A 264 -1.04 1.91 0.21
C ALA A 264 -0.35 0.98 1.21
N GLY A 265 0.62 1.52 1.94
CA GLY A 265 1.27 0.83 3.03
C GLY A 265 0.27 0.34 4.08
N ASN A 266 0.58 -0.80 4.73
CA ASN A 266 -0.29 -1.47 5.69
C ASN A 266 -0.79 -0.54 6.81
N TYR A 267 -0.02 0.47 7.20
CA TYR A 267 -0.45 1.45 8.20
C TYR A 267 -1.66 2.30 7.74
N HIS A 268 -1.64 2.73 6.49
CA HIS A 268 -2.66 3.62 5.91
C HIS A 268 -4.01 2.93 5.73
N VAL A 269 -4.02 1.62 5.53
CA VAL A 269 -5.26 0.86 5.31
C VAL A 269 -5.95 0.40 6.59
N ARG A 270 -5.41 0.75 7.76
CA ARG A 270 -5.95 0.33 9.06
C ARG A 270 -7.31 0.97 9.37
N HIS A 271 -8.27 0.16 9.81
CA HIS A 271 -9.57 0.63 10.30
C HIS A 271 -9.49 1.46 11.58
N ASP A 272 -8.52 1.19 12.46
CA ASP A 272 -8.41 1.87 13.75
C ASP A 272 -7.68 3.22 13.65
N LEU A 273 -6.76 3.40 12.69
CA LEU A 273 -5.88 4.57 12.63
C LEU A 273 -5.74 5.24 11.25
N GLY A 274 -6.09 4.56 10.16
CA GLY A 274 -5.78 5.01 8.80
C GLY A 274 -6.93 5.68 8.06
N VAL A 275 -6.83 5.62 6.73
CA VAL A 275 -7.76 6.15 5.72
C VAL A 275 -9.24 5.88 6.01
N PRO A 276 -9.68 4.68 6.46
CA PRO A 276 -11.10 4.41 6.73
C PRO A 276 -11.79 5.44 7.64
N ASN A 277 -11.09 6.00 8.63
CA ASN A 277 -11.68 6.96 9.56
C ASN A 277 -11.94 8.33 8.90
N TYR A 278 -11.11 8.70 7.93
CA TYR A 278 -11.28 9.93 7.14
C TYR A 278 -12.35 9.76 6.04
N LEU A 279 -12.53 8.56 5.50
CA LEU A 279 -13.65 8.24 4.62
C LEU A 279 -14.98 8.43 5.37
N LEU A 280 -15.14 7.78 6.52
CA LEU A 280 -16.33 7.85 7.38
C LEU A 280 -16.62 9.30 7.84
N ALA A 281 -15.58 10.06 8.20
CA ALA A 281 -15.77 11.43 8.66
C ALA A 281 -16.30 12.39 7.58
N GLY A 282 -16.05 12.12 6.30
CA GLY A 282 -16.52 12.98 5.22
C GLY A 282 -17.65 12.42 4.38
N ASP A 283 -18.21 11.26 4.75
CA ASP A 283 -19.48 10.76 4.22
C ASP A 283 -20.33 10.14 5.34
N VAL A 284 -21.38 10.84 5.73
CA VAL A 284 -22.29 10.43 6.82
C VAL A 284 -23.19 9.24 6.46
N GLN A 285 -23.26 8.85 5.18
CA GLN A 285 -24.00 7.66 4.75
C GLN A 285 -23.10 6.43 4.67
N LEU A 286 -21.78 6.62 4.68
CA LEU A 286 -20.83 5.53 4.61
C LEU A 286 -20.79 4.79 5.94
N GLU A 287 -20.95 3.47 5.88
CA GLU A 287 -20.76 2.60 7.03
C GLU A 287 -19.45 1.84 6.91
N ARG A 288 -18.87 1.45 8.05
CA ARG A 288 -17.59 0.74 8.06
C ARG A 288 -17.60 -0.56 7.25
N LYS A 289 -18.75 -1.24 7.17
CA LYS A 289 -18.93 -2.47 6.37
C LYS A 289 -18.81 -2.26 4.85
N ASP A 290 -18.89 -1.01 4.39
CA ASP A 290 -18.77 -0.66 2.98
C ASP A 290 -17.29 -0.46 2.58
N ILE A 291 -16.39 -0.48 3.57
CA ILE A 291 -14.94 -0.38 3.43
C ILE A 291 -14.35 -1.74 3.79
N VAL A 292 -13.63 -2.36 2.86
CA VAL A 292 -12.91 -3.62 3.11
C VAL A 292 -11.42 -3.36 3.10
N SER A 293 -10.73 -3.79 4.16
CA SER A 293 -9.27 -3.70 4.28
C SER A 293 -8.60 -5.08 4.24
N LEU A 294 -7.79 -5.30 3.21
CA LEU A 294 -6.96 -6.49 3.02
C LEU A 294 -5.49 -6.11 3.22
N ALA A 295 -4.90 -6.53 4.34
CA ALA A 295 -3.47 -6.33 4.60
C ALA A 295 -2.66 -7.55 4.14
N LEU A 296 -1.59 -7.28 3.39
CA LEU A 296 -0.59 -8.29 3.05
C LEU A 296 0.55 -8.16 4.06
N LEU A 297 0.73 -9.18 4.90
CA LEU A 297 1.67 -9.15 6.02
C LEU A 297 2.71 -10.26 5.91
N GLU A 298 3.97 -9.87 6.10
CA GLU A 298 5.06 -10.82 6.26
C GLU A 298 4.88 -11.64 7.54
N VAL A 299 5.16 -12.93 7.44
CA VAL A 299 5.26 -13.79 8.62
C VAL A 299 6.51 -13.49 9.45
N VAL A 300 6.40 -13.71 10.76
CA VAL A 300 7.50 -13.63 11.71
C VAL A 300 7.82 -15.03 12.21
N ALA A 301 9.11 -15.40 12.20
CA ALA A 301 9.61 -16.77 12.44
C ALA A 301 8.91 -17.57 13.56
N ASP A 302 8.75 -16.94 14.73
CA ASP A 302 8.25 -17.60 15.94
C ASP A 302 6.79 -17.23 16.26
N GLU A 303 6.08 -16.53 15.36
CA GLU A 303 4.71 -16.07 15.57
C GLU A 303 3.70 -16.81 14.69
N ASN A 304 2.97 -17.70 15.34
CA ASN A 304 2.06 -18.65 14.72
C ASN A 304 0.59 -18.32 14.96
N GLU A 305 0.29 -17.31 15.78
CA GLU A 305 -1.07 -16.88 16.12
C GLU A 305 -1.48 -15.68 15.25
N PRO A 306 -2.43 -15.82 14.30
CA PRO A 306 -2.89 -14.70 13.46
C PRO A 306 -3.36 -13.47 14.25
N ALA A 307 -3.96 -13.70 15.42
CA ALA A 307 -4.41 -12.66 16.32
C ALA A 307 -3.29 -11.71 16.79
N ARG A 308 -2.03 -12.13 16.73
CA ARG A 308 -0.87 -11.31 17.11
C ARG A 308 -0.44 -10.33 16.02
N TYR A 309 -0.78 -10.63 14.77
CA TYR A 309 -0.59 -9.73 13.62
C TYR A 309 -1.72 -8.70 13.49
N LEU A 310 -2.87 -9.01 14.09
CA LEU A 310 -4.13 -8.30 13.93
C LEU A 310 -4.20 -6.95 14.65
N GLU A 311 -3.04 -6.38 15.00
CA GLU A 311 -2.85 -5.15 15.77
C GLU A 311 -4.15 -4.40 16.07
N GLN A 312 -4.67 -4.58 17.27
CA GLN A 312 -5.99 -4.07 17.62
C GLN A 312 -5.84 -2.93 18.61
N PHE A 313 -6.30 -1.75 18.24
CA PHE A 313 -6.53 -0.66 19.18
C PHE A 313 -8.03 -0.51 19.49
N GLY A 314 -8.37 -0.56 20.77
CA GLY A 314 -9.76 -0.54 21.22
C GLY A 314 -10.54 -1.77 20.74
N ALA A 315 -11.78 -1.55 20.29
CA ALA A 315 -12.67 -2.62 19.84
C ALA A 315 -12.60 -2.90 18.32
N GLN A 316 -11.84 -2.10 17.57
CA GLN A 316 -11.78 -2.20 16.11
C GLN A 316 -10.51 -2.93 15.68
N PRO A 317 -10.60 -4.07 14.97
CA PRO A 317 -9.42 -4.70 14.38
C PRO A 317 -8.83 -3.77 13.31
N ALA A 318 -7.51 -3.78 13.14
CA ALA A 318 -6.86 -2.98 12.10
C ALA A 318 -7.32 -3.36 10.67
N TYR A 319 -7.57 -4.64 10.41
CA TYR A 319 -7.87 -5.15 9.07
C TYR A 319 -9.05 -6.11 9.10
N ASP A 320 -9.83 -6.19 8.01
CA ASP A 320 -10.84 -7.25 7.87
C ASP A 320 -10.19 -8.59 7.55
N TYR A 321 -9.16 -8.54 6.70
CA TYR A 321 -8.44 -9.70 6.21
C TYR A 321 -6.93 -9.48 6.27
N ILE A 322 -6.22 -10.55 6.61
CA ILE A 322 -4.76 -10.62 6.52
C ILE A 322 -4.41 -11.77 5.59
N TRP A 323 -3.59 -11.50 4.57
CA TRP A 323 -2.95 -12.53 3.75
C TRP A 323 -1.47 -12.60 4.10
N PHE A 324 -1.05 -13.75 4.59
CA PHE A 324 0.33 -13.95 5.03
C PHE A 324 1.26 -14.31 3.87
N THR A 325 2.42 -13.66 3.81
CA THR A 325 3.47 -13.87 2.81
C THR A 325 4.82 -14.15 3.49
N PRO A 326 5.82 -14.67 2.75
CA PRO A 326 7.19 -14.74 3.26
C PRO A 326 7.75 -13.34 3.50
N ALA A 327 8.72 -13.25 4.40
CA ALA A 327 9.43 -12.01 4.67
C ALA A 327 10.49 -11.74 3.58
N VAL A 328 10.76 -10.47 3.31
CA VAL A 328 11.91 -10.05 2.47
C VAL A 328 13.22 -10.18 3.23
N SER A 329 13.26 -9.71 4.48
CA SER A 329 14.45 -9.68 5.33
C SER A 329 14.10 -9.81 6.81
N ASP A 330 15.05 -10.24 7.64
CA ASP A 330 14.95 -10.21 9.11
C ASP A 330 15.70 -9.02 9.73
N GLU A 331 16.25 -8.13 8.91
CA GLU A 331 17.04 -6.98 9.33
C GLU A 331 16.24 -6.11 10.31
N ASP A 332 16.84 -5.82 11.48
CA ASP A 332 16.33 -4.80 12.39
C ASP A 332 16.90 -3.45 11.96
N TYR A 333 16.15 -2.68 11.16
CA TYR A 333 16.58 -1.36 10.70
C TYR A 333 16.95 -0.42 11.86
N CYS A 334 16.33 -0.59 13.03
CA CYS A 334 16.68 0.20 14.21
C CYS A 334 18.05 -0.15 14.80
N ASP A 335 18.61 -1.35 14.56
CA ASP A 335 19.95 -1.68 15.05
C ASP A 335 21.03 -0.80 14.43
N SER A 336 20.84 -0.39 13.17
CA SER A 336 21.76 0.50 12.47
C SER A 336 21.75 1.94 12.99
N LEU A 337 20.69 2.34 13.71
CA LEU A 337 20.45 3.69 14.22
C LEU A 337 20.73 3.85 15.72
N ARG A 338 21.05 2.75 16.42
CA ARG A 338 21.30 2.69 17.87
C ARG A 338 22.71 3.10 18.28
#